data_AF-A0A9Q0V1E1-F1
#
_entry.id   AF-A0A9Q0V1E1-F1
#
_cell.length_a   1.000
_cell.length_b   1.000
_cell.length_c   1.000
_cell.angle_alpha   90.00
_cell.angle_beta   90.00
_cell.angle_gamma   90.00
#
_symmetry.space_group_name_H-M   'P 1'
#
loop_
_entity.id
_entity.type
_entity.pdbx_description
1 polymer ?
#
loop_
_entity_poly.entity_id
_entity_poly.type
_entity_poly.pdbx_seq_one_letter_code
_entity_poly.pdbx_strand_id
1 'polypeptide(L)'
;MKIKLSPAAGYRGYQRIGENITKGIPDMHEAIDCYREITPGMYGALGRVIEGVNQWPHDPPYIKALMEEYISFCTDLSRKIVRGIALALGGSADEFEGERAGDAFWVLRVIGYPGVSNTNGQNAPENDIGCGAHTDYGLVTLVNQDDGITALQVRNQSGEWISAPPIPGTFVCNIGDMLKIWSNGIYDSTLHRVINSSPKYRVCVAYFYEPNFRCCSGASRCL
;
A
#
# COMPACT_ATOMS: atom_id res chain seq x y z
N MET A 1 3.95 19.94 -13.90
CA MET A 1 3.71 18.49 -14.10
C MET A 1 2.21 18.26 -14.01
N LYS A 2 1.62 17.57 -15.00
CA LYS A 2 0.15 17.58 -15.21
C LYS A 2 -0.66 16.85 -14.14
N ILE A 3 -0.07 15.86 -13.46
CA ILE A 3 -0.76 15.02 -12.48
C ILE A 3 -0.25 15.23 -11.05
N LYS A 4 0.11 16.46 -10.65
CA LYS A 4 0.76 16.71 -9.36
C LYS A 4 -0.14 16.35 -8.17
N LEU A 5 0.40 15.62 -7.20
CA LEU A 5 -0.24 15.40 -5.91
C LEU A 5 -0.45 16.75 -5.19
N SER A 6 -1.69 17.02 -4.81
CA SER A 6 -2.05 18.25 -4.10
C SER A 6 -3.35 18.10 -3.31
N PRO A 7 -3.59 18.96 -2.30
CA PRO A 7 -4.87 18.99 -1.59
C PRO A 7 -6.07 19.22 -2.52
N ALA A 8 -5.91 20.04 -3.56
CA ALA A 8 -6.96 20.30 -4.55
C ALA A 8 -7.35 19.07 -5.38
N ALA A 9 -6.46 18.09 -5.49
CA ALA A 9 -6.73 16.81 -6.15
C ALA A 9 -7.15 15.70 -5.16
N GLY A 10 -7.51 16.06 -3.92
CA GLY A 10 -7.80 15.10 -2.86
C GLY A 10 -6.61 14.21 -2.54
N TYR A 11 -5.39 14.77 -2.60
CA TYR A 11 -4.12 14.08 -2.34
C TYR A 11 -3.82 12.90 -3.28
N ARG A 12 -4.39 12.89 -4.49
CA ARG A 12 -4.09 11.94 -5.57
C ARG A 12 -3.12 12.57 -6.57
N GLY A 13 -2.32 11.74 -7.23
CA GLY A 13 -1.38 12.14 -8.28
C GLY A 13 0.07 11.79 -7.97
N TYR A 14 0.97 12.33 -8.77
CA TYR A 14 2.40 12.07 -8.68
C TYR A 14 3.07 12.90 -7.59
N GLN A 15 3.91 12.23 -6.82
CA GLN A 15 4.87 12.79 -5.86
C GLN A 15 6.31 12.53 -6.32
N ARG A 16 7.19 13.51 -6.10
CA ARG A 16 8.63 13.44 -6.40
C ARG A 16 9.40 12.74 -5.28
N ILE A 17 10.61 12.31 -5.62
CA ILE A 17 11.61 11.86 -4.65
C ILE A 17 11.76 12.87 -3.52
N GLY A 18 11.71 12.37 -2.28
CA GLY A 18 11.83 13.15 -1.05
C GLY A 18 10.56 13.90 -0.63
N GLU A 19 9.45 13.84 -1.39
CA GLU A 19 8.17 14.42 -0.94
C GLU A 19 7.44 13.51 0.06
N ASN A 20 7.68 12.20 0.02
CA ASN A 20 7.21 11.28 1.05
C ASN A 20 8.15 11.28 2.26
N ILE A 21 7.59 11.23 3.48
CA ILE A 21 8.35 11.30 4.72
C ILE A 21 7.96 10.12 5.61
N THR A 22 8.88 9.18 5.82
CA THR A 22 8.71 8.06 6.74
C THR A 22 9.49 8.35 8.02
N LYS A 23 8.78 8.44 9.17
CA LYS A 23 9.38 8.73 10.49
C LYS A 23 10.30 9.96 10.52
N GLY A 24 9.94 11.00 9.75
CA GLY A 24 10.71 12.25 9.68
C GLY A 24 11.88 12.23 8.69
N ILE A 25 12.10 11.12 7.99
CA ILE A 25 13.15 10.98 6.97
C ILE A 25 12.49 10.96 5.58
N PRO A 26 12.95 11.79 4.63
CA PRO A 26 12.52 11.72 3.25
C PRO A 26 12.82 10.38 2.60
N ASP A 27 11.80 9.77 2.00
CA ASP A 27 11.97 8.55 1.24
C ASP A 27 12.55 8.83 -0.14
N MET A 28 13.37 7.89 -0.61
CA MET A 28 14.05 7.92 -1.90
C MET A 28 13.25 7.20 -2.99
N HIS A 29 11.97 7.58 -3.13
CA HIS A 29 11.08 7.10 -4.20
C HIS A 29 10.20 8.21 -4.76
N GLU A 30 9.80 8.06 -6.02
CA GLU A 30 8.68 8.78 -6.62
C GLU A 30 7.47 7.85 -6.70
N ALA A 31 6.25 8.39 -6.74
CA ALA A 31 5.07 7.54 -6.87
C ALA A 31 3.87 8.27 -7.45
N ILE A 32 2.96 7.53 -8.08
CA ILE A 32 1.60 7.97 -8.41
C ILE A 32 0.66 7.38 -7.37
N ASP A 33 0.02 8.24 -6.58
CA ASP A 33 -0.97 7.87 -5.59
C ASP A 33 -2.39 7.97 -6.17
N CYS A 34 -3.15 6.91 -6.01
CA CYS A 34 -4.55 6.81 -6.39
C CYS A 34 -5.35 6.30 -5.20
N TYR A 35 -6.53 6.87 -4.99
CA TYR A 35 -7.43 6.43 -3.93
C TYR A 35 -8.80 6.13 -4.51
N ARG A 36 -9.61 5.37 -3.78
CA ARG A 36 -11.03 5.23 -4.07
C ARG A 36 -11.64 6.60 -4.34
N GLU A 37 -12.27 6.76 -5.49
CA GLU A 37 -12.89 8.03 -5.88
C GLU A 37 -14.07 8.31 -4.96
N ILE A 38 -14.11 9.54 -4.44
CA ILE A 38 -15.15 9.98 -3.51
C ILE A 38 -15.87 11.15 -4.17
N THR A 39 -17.16 10.95 -4.43
CA THR A 39 -18.04 12.01 -4.93
C THR A 39 -18.35 13.01 -3.83
N PRO A 40 -18.55 14.30 -4.16
CA PRO A 40 -18.90 15.31 -3.18
C PRO A 40 -20.08 14.90 -2.28
N GLY A 41 -19.91 15.00 -0.97
CA GLY A 41 -20.93 14.68 0.04
C GLY A 41 -21.05 13.19 0.41
N MET A 42 -20.35 12.26 -0.27
CA MET A 42 -20.43 10.82 0.01
C MET A 42 -20.19 10.48 1.50
N TYR A 43 -19.24 11.15 2.13
CA TYR A 43 -18.92 10.99 3.56
C TYR A 43 -19.13 12.28 4.37
N GLY A 44 -19.93 13.21 3.86
CA GLY A 44 -20.20 14.50 4.50
C GLY A 44 -18.91 15.28 4.81
N ALA A 45 -18.88 15.98 5.95
CA ALA A 45 -17.74 16.80 6.34
C ALA A 45 -16.45 15.98 6.58
N LEU A 46 -16.57 14.71 7.01
CA LEU A 46 -15.42 13.86 7.32
C LEU A 46 -14.59 13.51 6.07
N GLY A 47 -15.24 13.30 4.93
CA GLY A 47 -14.54 12.95 3.68
C GLY A 47 -14.11 14.13 2.83
N ARG A 48 -14.49 15.37 3.18
CA ARG A 48 -14.31 16.54 2.32
C ARG A 48 -12.87 16.72 1.81
N VAL A 49 -11.89 16.43 2.66
CA VAL A 49 -10.45 16.61 2.34
C VAL A 49 -9.91 15.57 1.35
N ILE A 50 -10.60 14.44 1.18
CA ILE A 50 -10.20 13.34 0.28
C ILE A 50 -11.20 13.13 -0.86
N GLU A 51 -12.22 13.98 -0.98
CA GLU A 51 -13.09 14.06 -2.17
C GLU A 51 -12.25 14.30 -3.42
N GLY A 52 -12.59 13.62 -4.51
CA GLY A 52 -11.85 13.76 -5.77
C GLY A 52 -11.81 12.49 -6.61
N VAL A 53 -11.30 12.69 -7.82
CA VAL A 53 -11.08 11.66 -8.86
C VAL A 53 -9.59 11.46 -9.08
N ASN A 54 -9.20 10.28 -9.57
CA ASN A 54 -7.79 9.96 -9.80
C ASN A 54 -7.22 10.72 -11.00
N GLN A 55 -5.96 11.14 -10.86
CA GLN A 55 -5.21 11.82 -11.92
C GLN A 55 -4.40 10.80 -12.73
N TRP A 56 -5.03 10.21 -13.75
CA TRP A 56 -4.37 9.21 -14.58
C TRP A 56 -3.39 9.83 -15.59
N PRO A 57 -2.21 9.23 -15.82
CA PRO A 57 -1.37 9.59 -16.97
C PRO A 57 -2.12 9.40 -18.29
N HIS A 58 -1.73 10.13 -19.34
CA HIS A 58 -2.30 9.97 -20.68
C HIS A 58 -1.48 9.04 -21.59
N ASP A 59 -0.26 8.70 -21.17
CA ASP A 59 0.66 7.85 -21.92
C ASP A 59 1.20 6.75 -20.97
N PRO A 60 1.00 5.47 -21.30
CA PRO A 60 0.23 4.97 -22.45
C PRO A 60 -1.27 5.28 -22.33
N PRO A 61 -2.01 5.41 -23.46
CA PRO A 61 -3.42 5.81 -23.44
C PRO A 61 -4.35 4.79 -22.76
N TYR A 62 -3.92 3.53 -22.67
CA TYR A 62 -4.67 2.46 -22.00
C TYR A 62 -4.41 2.39 -20.48
N ILE A 63 -3.53 3.24 -19.92
CA ILE A 63 -3.09 3.12 -18.52
C ILE A 63 -4.27 3.22 -17.55
N LYS A 64 -5.22 4.11 -17.78
CA LYS A 64 -6.40 4.26 -16.91
C LYS A 64 -7.18 2.95 -16.81
N ALA A 65 -7.59 2.40 -17.96
CA ALA A 65 -8.39 1.18 -18.01
C ALA A 65 -7.64 -0.01 -17.39
N LEU A 66 -6.33 -0.13 -17.68
CA LEU A 66 -5.48 -1.17 -17.09
C LEU A 66 -5.42 -1.08 -15.57
N MET A 67 -5.23 0.12 -15.02
CA MET A 67 -5.15 0.31 -13.58
C MET A 67 -6.51 0.10 -12.89
N GLU A 68 -7.62 0.48 -13.53
CA GLU A 68 -8.98 0.20 -13.03
C GLU A 68 -9.28 -1.30 -12.97
N GLU A 69 -8.88 -2.06 -14.01
CA GLU A 69 -8.96 -3.53 -14.00
C GLU A 69 -8.10 -4.14 -12.89
N TYR A 70 -6.86 -3.66 -12.74
CA TYR A 70 -5.94 -4.10 -11.69
C TYR A 70 -6.49 -3.82 -10.28
N ILE A 71 -7.08 -2.64 -10.05
CA ILE A 71 -7.74 -2.28 -8.80
C ILE A 71 -8.89 -3.25 -8.52
N SER A 72 -9.76 -3.51 -9.50
CA SER A 72 -10.88 -4.45 -9.33
C SER A 72 -10.38 -5.85 -8.94
N PHE A 73 -9.36 -6.34 -9.64
CA PHE A 73 -8.75 -7.63 -9.35
C PHE A 73 -8.18 -7.69 -7.92
N CYS A 74 -7.39 -6.69 -7.52
CA CYS A 74 -6.80 -6.63 -6.18
C CYS A 74 -7.86 -6.49 -5.08
N THR A 75 -8.94 -5.75 -5.35
CA THR A 75 -10.09 -5.63 -4.44
C THR A 75 -10.72 -7.01 -4.20
N ASP A 76 -11.03 -7.74 -5.27
CA ASP A 76 -11.66 -9.07 -5.16
C ASP A 76 -10.74 -10.11 -4.50
N LEU A 77 -9.44 -10.04 -4.77
CA LEU A 77 -8.45 -10.90 -4.11
C LEU A 77 -8.37 -10.58 -2.61
N SER A 78 -8.31 -9.30 -2.25
CA SER A 78 -8.24 -8.85 -0.85
C SER A 78 -9.50 -9.26 -0.07
N ARG A 79 -10.70 -9.13 -0.68
CA ARG A 79 -11.96 -9.64 -0.12
C ARG A 79 -11.85 -11.12 0.23
N LYS A 80 -11.35 -11.95 -0.68
CA LYS A 80 -11.17 -13.40 -0.43
C LYS A 80 -10.18 -13.67 0.70
N ILE A 81 -9.08 -12.92 0.77
CA ILE A 81 -8.08 -13.03 1.83
C ILE A 81 -8.70 -12.72 3.19
N VAL A 82 -9.36 -11.57 3.35
CA VAL A 82 -9.93 -11.19 4.66
C VAL A 82 -11.06 -12.14 5.10
N ARG A 83 -11.85 -12.67 4.17
CA ARG A 83 -12.85 -13.73 4.46
C ARG A 83 -12.17 -15.02 4.94
N GLY A 84 -11.07 -15.41 4.30
CA GLY A 84 -10.27 -16.57 4.72
C GLY A 84 -9.66 -16.40 6.11
N ILE A 85 -9.16 -15.21 6.43
CA ILE A 85 -8.63 -14.89 7.75
C ILE A 85 -9.73 -14.94 8.81
N ALA A 86 -10.91 -14.38 8.53
CA ALA A 86 -12.04 -14.45 9.45
C ALA A 86 -12.44 -15.90 9.77
N LEU A 87 -12.52 -16.77 8.74
CA LEU A 87 -12.78 -18.20 8.92
C LEU A 87 -11.69 -18.90 9.75
N ALA A 88 -10.41 -18.58 9.51
CA ALA A 88 -9.30 -19.17 10.25
C ALA A 88 -9.31 -18.78 11.74
N LEU A 89 -9.88 -17.62 12.08
CA LEU A 89 -10.11 -17.16 13.45
C LEU A 89 -11.39 -17.72 14.08
N GLY A 90 -12.11 -18.63 13.40
CA GLY A 90 -13.35 -19.22 13.88
C GLY A 90 -14.60 -18.35 13.67
N GLY A 91 -14.47 -17.24 12.94
CA GLY A 91 -15.56 -16.31 12.63
C GLY A 91 -16.36 -16.72 11.40
N SER A 92 -17.37 -15.91 11.07
CA SER A 92 -18.05 -16.02 9.79
C SER A 92 -17.20 -15.43 8.67
N ALA A 93 -17.38 -15.88 7.43
CA ALA A 93 -16.65 -15.32 6.29
C ALA A 93 -16.84 -13.81 6.16
N ASP A 94 -17.99 -13.28 6.58
CA ASP A 94 -18.35 -11.87 6.40
C ASP A 94 -18.03 -11.02 7.66
N GLU A 95 -17.40 -11.60 8.69
CA GLU A 95 -17.02 -10.92 9.94
C GLU A 95 -16.14 -9.68 9.68
N PHE A 96 -15.17 -9.81 8.77
CA PHE A 96 -14.27 -8.72 8.39
C PHE A 96 -14.64 -8.05 7.08
N GLU A 97 -15.07 -8.82 6.08
CA GLU A 97 -15.50 -8.28 4.79
C GLU A 97 -16.83 -7.53 5.00
N GLY A 98 -17.99 -8.16 4.84
CA GLY A 98 -19.30 -7.68 5.34
C GLY A 98 -19.48 -6.16 5.46
N GLU A 99 -19.95 -5.70 6.63
CA GLU A 99 -20.20 -4.28 6.87
C GLU A 99 -18.92 -3.46 7.12
N ARG A 100 -17.81 -4.12 7.48
CA ARG A 100 -16.60 -3.44 7.95
C ARG A 100 -15.64 -3.10 6.83
N ALA A 101 -15.50 -3.98 5.84
CA ALA A 101 -14.61 -3.82 4.71
C ALA A 101 -15.23 -4.28 3.37
N GLY A 102 -16.49 -4.69 3.28
CA GLY A 102 -17.08 -5.13 2.01
C GLY A 102 -17.23 -4.01 0.99
N ASP A 103 -17.43 -2.79 1.48
CA ASP A 103 -17.29 -1.54 0.72
C ASP A 103 -16.02 -0.79 1.16
N ALA A 104 -14.88 -1.47 1.02
CA ALA A 104 -13.58 -0.98 1.46
C ALA A 104 -13.20 0.37 0.83
N PHE A 105 -12.55 1.22 1.62
CA PHE A 105 -11.67 2.21 1.03
C PHE A 105 -10.44 1.49 0.44
N TRP A 106 -9.78 2.10 -0.54
CA TRP A 106 -8.56 1.53 -1.09
C TRP A 106 -7.58 2.63 -1.47
N VAL A 107 -6.31 2.28 -1.37
CA VAL A 107 -5.20 3.09 -1.83
C VAL A 107 -4.38 2.26 -2.81
N LEU A 108 -3.89 2.89 -3.86
CA LEU A 108 -3.00 2.29 -4.83
C LEU A 108 -1.82 3.24 -5.04
N ARG A 109 -0.62 2.69 -4.97
CA ARG A 109 0.62 3.43 -5.19
C ARG A 109 1.45 2.71 -6.23
N VAL A 110 1.72 3.39 -7.35
CA VAL A 110 2.70 2.95 -8.34
C VAL A 110 4.01 3.65 -8.00
N ILE A 111 4.97 2.91 -7.45
CA ILE A 111 6.17 3.45 -6.80
C ILE A 111 7.39 3.12 -7.63
N GLY A 112 8.22 4.14 -7.85
CA GLY A 112 9.49 4.04 -8.55
C GLY A 112 10.67 4.37 -7.64
N TYR A 113 11.65 3.49 -7.63
CA TYR A 113 12.88 3.64 -6.87
C TYR A 113 14.03 3.81 -7.85
N PRO A 114 14.73 4.97 -7.84
CA PRO A 114 15.94 5.15 -8.60
C PRO A 114 16.98 4.07 -8.30
N GLY A 115 17.78 3.74 -9.32
CA GLY A 115 18.95 2.90 -9.12
C GLY A 115 20.07 3.65 -8.41
N VAL A 116 20.90 2.93 -7.67
CA VAL A 116 22.09 3.52 -7.02
C VAL A 116 23.11 3.88 -8.10
N SER A 117 23.48 5.15 -8.21
CA SER A 117 24.62 5.57 -9.03
C SER A 117 25.91 5.47 -8.20
N ASN A 118 26.97 4.90 -8.77
CA ASN A 118 28.32 4.81 -8.17
C ASN A 118 28.95 6.19 -7.82
N THR A 119 28.26 7.31 -8.08
CA THR A 119 28.71 8.67 -7.80
C THR A 119 28.47 9.11 -6.36
N ASN A 120 27.56 8.44 -5.63
CA ASN A 120 27.33 8.69 -4.21
C ASN A 120 28.11 7.66 -3.42
N GLY A 121 29.44 7.86 -3.35
CA GLY A 121 30.40 6.88 -2.85
C GLY A 121 30.01 6.25 -1.52
N GLN A 122 29.97 4.91 -1.49
CA GLN A 122 30.18 3.95 -0.39
C GLN A 122 29.68 4.23 1.05
N ASN A 123 28.97 5.31 1.33
CA ASN A 123 28.53 5.70 2.68
C ASN A 123 27.19 6.45 2.65
N ALA A 124 26.25 6.05 1.78
CA ALA A 124 24.86 6.42 2.00
C ALA A 124 24.35 5.55 3.17
N PRO A 125 23.89 6.13 4.31
CA PRO A 125 23.23 5.36 5.36
C PRO A 125 22.16 4.43 4.77
N GLU A 126 21.89 3.26 5.35
CA GLU A 126 20.80 2.37 4.87
C GLU A 126 19.44 3.08 4.72
N ASN A 127 19.26 4.21 5.41
CA ASN A 127 18.08 5.07 5.34
C ASN A 127 17.94 5.87 4.03
N ASP A 128 18.99 5.95 3.19
CA ASP A 128 19.02 6.73 1.95
C ASP A 128 18.67 5.91 0.69
N ILE A 129 18.15 4.68 0.82
CA ILE A 129 18.07 3.72 -0.31
C ILE A 129 16.64 3.25 -0.63
N GLY A 130 15.61 3.96 -0.14
CA GLY A 130 14.24 3.69 -0.59
C GLY A 130 13.19 4.18 0.40
N CYS A 131 12.52 3.24 1.06
CA CYS A 131 11.46 3.55 2.03
C CYS A 131 11.84 2.99 3.41
N GLY A 132 11.78 3.85 4.43
CA GLY A 132 12.16 3.50 5.80
C GLY A 132 11.31 2.39 6.42
N ALA A 133 11.75 1.86 7.56
CA ALA A 133 11.02 0.80 8.26
C ALA A 133 9.67 1.28 8.83
N HIS A 134 8.57 0.72 8.34
CA HIS A 134 7.20 1.07 8.74
C HIS A 134 6.26 -0.14 8.71
N THR A 135 5.07 0.05 9.26
CA THR A 135 3.92 -0.84 9.13
C THR A 135 2.87 -0.16 8.26
N ASP A 136 2.04 -0.96 7.60
CA ASP A 136 0.88 -0.45 6.87
C ASP A 136 -0.30 -0.26 7.83
N TYR A 137 -1.13 0.74 7.58
CA TYR A 137 -2.24 1.07 8.48
C TYR A 137 -3.43 0.13 8.33
N GLY A 138 -3.76 -0.27 7.10
CA GLY A 138 -5.00 -0.94 6.74
C GLY A 138 -5.12 -2.40 7.14
N LEU A 139 -5.87 -3.16 6.34
CA LEU A 139 -6.11 -4.59 6.61
C LEU A 139 -5.05 -5.45 5.92
N VAL A 140 -4.95 -5.31 4.60
CA VAL A 140 -4.10 -6.14 3.75
C VAL A 140 -3.43 -5.26 2.70
N THR A 141 -2.14 -5.46 2.49
CA THR A 141 -1.40 -4.85 1.37
C THR A 141 -0.97 -5.93 0.39
N LEU A 142 -1.25 -5.73 -0.89
CA LEU A 142 -0.79 -6.55 -1.99
C LEU A 142 0.29 -5.80 -2.77
N VAL A 143 1.51 -6.35 -2.79
CA VAL A 143 2.65 -5.76 -3.49
C VAL A 143 3.02 -6.62 -4.69
N ASN A 144 2.88 -6.04 -5.88
CA ASN A 144 3.45 -6.56 -7.11
C ASN A 144 4.83 -5.93 -7.34
N GLN A 145 5.85 -6.77 -7.47
CA GLN A 145 7.25 -6.35 -7.54
C GLN A 145 7.79 -6.52 -8.95
N ASP A 146 8.63 -5.59 -9.39
CA ASP A 146 9.43 -5.77 -10.62
C ASP A 146 10.34 -7.01 -10.49
N ASP A 147 10.46 -7.73 -11.60
CA ASP A 147 11.20 -8.97 -11.68
C ASP A 147 12.71 -8.71 -11.59
N GLY A 148 13.42 -9.59 -10.89
CA GLY A 148 14.89 -9.57 -10.86
C GLY A 148 15.53 -8.48 -9.99
N ILE A 149 14.76 -7.71 -9.20
CA ILE A 149 15.29 -6.78 -8.19
C ILE A 149 14.71 -7.11 -6.81
N THR A 150 15.53 -7.68 -5.94
CA THR A 150 15.16 -7.94 -4.53
C THR A 150 15.46 -6.71 -3.68
N ALA A 151 14.43 -5.93 -3.36
CA ALA A 151 14.56 -4.70 -2.57
C ALA A 151 13.68 -4.66 -1.31
N LEU A 152 12.56 -5.39 -1.30
CA LEU A 152 11.68 -5.45 -0.15
C LEU A 152 12.29 -6.35 0.93
N GLN A 153 12.36 -5.83 2.15
CA GLN A 153 12.72 -6.57 3.35
C GLN A 153 11.58 -6.50 4.36
N VAL A 154 11.29 -7.62 4.99
CA VAL A 154 10.30 -7.74 6.07
C VAL A 154 10.98 -8.21 7.34
N ARG A 155 10.49 -7.76 8.49
CA ARG A 155 11.00 -8.20 9.79
C ARG A 155 10.17 -9.37 10.29
N ASN A 156 10.80 -10.53 10.44
CA ASN A 156 10.14 -11.74 10.92
C ASN A 156 9.89 -11.67 12.45
N GLN A 157 9.27 -12.72 13.00
CA GLN A 157 8.94 -12.82 14.42
C GLN A 157 10.17 -12.95 15.35
N SER A 158 11.33 -13.42 14.84
CA SER A 158 12.60 -13.37 15.60
C SER A 158 13.23 -11.97 15.60
N GLY A 159 12.63 -11.00 14.91
CA GLY A 159 13.11 -9.64 14.82
C GLY A 159 14.20 -9.43 13.77
N GLU A 160 14.41 -10.42 12.90
CA GLU A 160 15.41 -10.40 11.83
C GLU A 160 14.81 -9.87 10.52
N TRP A 161 15.61 -9.08 9.80
CA TRP A 161 15.24 -8.63 8.46
C TRP A 161 15.50 -9.74 7.44
N ILE A 162 14.45 -10.17 6.74
CA ILE A 162 14.53 -11.14 5.66
C ILE A 162 14.10 -10.49 4.34
N SER A 163 14.73 -10.90 3.24
CA SER A 163 14.36 -10.43 1.91
C SER A 163 13.08 -11.11 1.43
N ALA A 164 12.24 -10.37 0.70
CA ALA A 164 11.09 -10.90 -0.03
C ALA A 164 11.40 -10.89 -1.54
N PRO A 165 12.15 -11.89 -2.06
CA PRO A 165 12.53 -11.91 -3.47
C PRO A 165 11.29 -11.97 -4.38
N PRO A 166 11.28 -11.27 -5.53
CA PRO A 166 10.20 -11.38 -6.50
C PRO A 166 10.04 -12.83 -6.99
N ILE A 167 8.82 -13.33 -6.96
CA ILE A 167 8.45 -14.64 -7.54
C ILE A 167 7.42 -14.38 -8.65
N PRO A 168 7.71 -14.74 -9.91
CA PRO A 168 6.80 -14.47 -11.02
C PRO A 168 5.40 -15.04 -10.79
N GLY A 169 4.39 -14.24 -11.11
CA GLY A 169 2.97 -14.62 -10.96
C GLY A 169 2.43 -14.57 -9.52
N THR A 170 3.15 -13.91 -8.59
CA THR A 170 2.74 -13.80 -7.18
C THR A 170 2.67 -12.35 -6.70
N PHE A 171 1.91 -12.15 -5.61
CA PHE A 171 1.97 -10.93 -4.80
C PHE A 171 2.68 -11.25 -3.49
N VAL A 172 3.41 -10.26 -2.96
CA VAL A 172 3.69 -10.25 -1.52
C VAL A 172 2.47 -9.69 -0.81
N CYS A 173 1.98 -10.42 0.19
CA CYS A 173 0.82 -10.03 0.99
C CYS A 173 1.28 -9.67 2.40
N ASN A 174 1.07 -8.42 2.82
CA ASN A 174 1.34 -7.95 4.17
C ASN A 174 0.04 -7.70 4.94
N ILE A 175 0.12 -7.80 6.26
CA ILE A 175 -0.95 -7.47 7.19
C ILE A 175 -0.67 -6.09 7.78
N GLY A 176 -1.70 -5.24 7.84
CA GLY A 176 -1.64 -3.92 8.44
C GLY A 176 -2.20 -3.82 9.86
N ASP A 177 -2.06 -2.65 10.45
CA ASP A 177 -2.37 -2.35 11.83
C ASP A 177 -3.87 -2.56 12.16
N MET A 178 -4.78 -2.26 11.23
CA MET A 178 -6.22 -2.46 11.45
C MET A 178 -6.58 -3.95 11.56
N LEU A 179 -5.96 -4.83 10.78
CA LEU A 179 -6.25 -6.26 10.89
C LEU A 179 -5.62 -6.87 12.16
N LYS A 180 -4.47 -6.34 12.61
CA LYS A 180 -3.95 -6.65 13.95
C LYS A 180 -4.96 -6.30 15.04
N ILE A 181 -5.58 -5.13 14.97
CA ILE A 181 -6.63 -4.72 15.92
C ILE A 181 -7.85 -5.66 15.83
N TRP A 182 -8.33 -5.96 14.63
CA TRP A 182 -9.54 -6.78 14.43
C TRP A 182 -9.35 -8.23 14.85
N SER A 183 -8.14 -8.76 14.68
CA SER A 183 -7.76 -10.10 15.14
C SER A 183 -7.34 -10.15 16.61
N ASN A 184 -7.51 -9.06 17.37
CA ASN A 184 -7.10 -8.95 18.77
C ASN A 184 -5.61 -9.31 18.99
N GLY A 185 -4.75 -8.94 18.03
CA GLY A 185 -3.32 -9.19 18.07
C GLY A 185 -2.87 -10.60 17.68
N ILE A 186 -3.79 -11.48 17.25
CA ILE A 186 -3.41 -12.82 16.76
C ILE A 186 -2.56 -12.72 15.49
N TYR A 187 -2.93 -11.81 14.59
CA TYR A 187 -2.09 -11.43 13.46
C TYR A 187 -1.32 -10.15 13.79
N ASP A 188 -0.04 -10.11 13.43
CA ASP A 188 0.81 -8.96 13.68
C ASP A 188 1.05 -8.16 12.39
N SER A 189 1.13 -6.84 12.55
CA SER A 189 1.41 -5.93 11.45
C SER A 189 2.89 -6.02 11.09
N THR A 190 3.17 -6.31 9.82
CA THR A 190 4.52 -6.69 9.41
C THR A 190 5.37 -5.44 9.18
N LEU A 191 6.38 -5.24 10.03
CA LEU A 191 7.36 -4.18 9.82
C LEU A 191 8.16 -4.50 8.56
N HIS A 192 8.21 -3.56 7.63
CA HIS A 192 8.89 -3.75 6.35
C HIS A 192 9.62 -2.47 5.92
N ARG A 193 10.61 -2.62 5.04
CA ARG A 193 11.40 -1.52 4.45
C ARG A 193 11.78 -1.85 3.01
N VAL A 194 12.14 -0.83 2.22
CA VAL A 194 12.62 -1.02 0.84
C VAL A 194 14.01 -0.43 0.70
N ILE A 195 14.94 -1.26 0.21
CA ILE A 195 16.33 -0.90 -0.08
C ILE A 195 16.62 -1.33 -1.52
N ASN A 196 16.63 -0.38 -2.46
CA ASN A 196 17.04 -0.67 -3.85
C ASN A 196 18.55 -0.54 -4.00
N SER A 197 19.30 -1.62 -3.77
CA SER A 197 20.76 -1.64 -3.98
C SER A 197 21.17 -1.87 -5.44
N SER A 198 20.21 -2.00 -6.37
CA SER A 198 20.47 -2.21 -7.80
C SER A 198 20.84 -0.89 -8.49
N PRO A 199 21.70 -0.90 -9.52
CA PRO A 199 21.89 0.26 -10.38
C PRO A 199 20.68 0.53 -11.29
N LYS A 200 19.69 -0.38 -11.32
CA LYS A 200 18.48 -0.26 -12.14
C LYS A 200 17.37 0.45 -11.38
N TYR A 201 16.57 1.21 -12.14
CA TYR A 201 15.31 1.75 -11.65
C TYR A 201 14.32 0.60 -11.39
N ARG A 202 13.79 0.52 -10.17
CA ARG A 202 12.83 -0.51 -9.76
C ARG A 202 11.44 0.09 -9.69
N VAL A 203 10.44 -0.63 -10.20
CA VAL A 203 9.03 -0.30 -10.01
C VAL A 203 8.35 -1.32 -9.10
N CYS A 204 7.38 -0.89 -8.30
CA CYS A 204 6.41 -1.80 -7.69
C CYS A 204 5.03 -1.15 -7.62
N VAL A 205 4.00 -1.97 -7.54
CA VAL A 205 2.61 -1.53 -7.35
C VAL A 205 2.11 -2.07 -6.03
N ALA A 206 1.83 -1.17 -5.09
CA ALA A 206 1.26 -1.51 -3.78
C ALA A 206 -0.22 -1.13 -3.77
N TYR A 207 -1.08 -2.12 -3.54
CA TYR A 207 -2.52 -1.94 -3.33
C TYR A 207 -2.85 -2.20 -1.87
N PHE A 208 -3.52 -1.25 -1.23
CA PHE A 208 -3.90 -1.30 0.18
C PHE A 208 -5.42 -1.45 0.27
N TYR A 209 -5.84 -2.55 0.91
CA TYR A 209 -7.22 -2.81 1.25
C TYR A 209 -7.50 -2.29 2.65
N GLU A 210 -8.33 -1.26 2.73
CA GLU A 210 -8.64 -0.55 3.96
C GLU A 210 -10.04 -0.94 4.47
N PRO A 211 -10.37 -0.66 5.74
CA PRO A 211 -11.76 -0.68 6.18
C PRO A 211 -12.64 0.25 5.32
N ASN A 212 -13.95 0.05 5.38
CA ASN A 212 -14.90 1.05 4.90
C ASN A 212 -14.62 2.38 5.60
N PHE A 213 -14.66 3.49 4.87
CA PHE A 213 -14.37 4.82 5.41
C PHE A 213 -15.21 5.20 6.64
N ARG A 214 -16.44 4.68 6.76
CA ARG A 214 -17.32 4.91 7.92
C ARG A 214 -17.14 3.90 9.05
N CYS A 215 -16.32 2.87 8.86
CA CYS A 215 -16.14 1.82 9.86
C CYS A 215 -15.41 2.37 11.10
N CYS A 216 -15.96 2.12 12.28
CA CYS A 216 -15.26 2.39 13.54
C CYS A 216 -14.24 1.29 13.83
N SER A 217 -13.08 1.67 14.35
CA SER A 217 -11.92 0.80 14.61
C SER A 217 -12.04 -0.15 15.82
N GLY A 218 -13.26 -0.52 16.24
CA GLY A 218 -13.45 -1.43 17.38
C GLY A 218 -12.85 -2.82 17.13
N ALA A 219 -12.35 -3.51 18.17
CA ALA A 219 -12.04 -4.93 18.04
C ALA A 219 -13.33 -5.72 17.74
N SER A 220 -13.27 -6.78 16.92
CA SER A 220 -14.36 -7.76 16.89
C SER A 220 -14.53 -8.31 18.31
N ARG A 221 -15.77 -8.46 18.79
CA ARG A 221 -16.02 -9.12 20.07
C ARG A 221 -15.37 -10.50 19.99
N CYS A 222 -14.53 -10.83 20.97
CA CYS A 222 -13.79 -12.09 21.02
C CYS A 222 -14.66 -13.26 20.54
N LEU A 223 -14.20 -13.95 19.50
CA LEU A 223 -14.62 -15.31 19.18
C LEU A 223 -13.92 -16.27 20.16
#